data_AF-A0AA97CTV4-F1
#
_entry.id   AF-A0AA97CTV4-F1
#
_cell.length_a   1.000
_cell.length_b   1.000
_cell.length_c   1.000
_cell.angle_alpha   90.00
_cell.angle_beta   90.00
_cell.angle_gamma   90.00
#
_symmetry.space_group_name_H-M   'P 1'
#
loop_
_entity.id
_entity.type
_entity.pdbx_description
1 polymer ?
#
loop_
_entity_poly.entity_id
_entity_poly.type
_entity_poly.pdbx_seq_one_letter_code
_entity_poly.pdbx_strand_id
1 'polypeptide(L)'
;MRGYDRDHVTDHIRRLDAELQMMAADRDSAHASADDLHERLEQTRSQVHSLQREVDTLSVPPTTVAGMSDRVSRMLQLATDEAAELRANARDESAETLSVARQNAQQERDDAAAAAERTKELAQEHADSLITDAERRAADIDAEADRIRREAGAALDDAQRRAQEIIDAAEAEGARLRGAAHSVAMNRLARSRELAGAAHDAHGQILDHLGALRQHLSDLPDALALSGDERDLVAIDESEDLDLLNRTLSGRDRFTSGDQPYADTPATQSTDVLDAVDDEYSIDDYDKDRYGPSRLDENSSGASGHASGGHSTASA
;
A
#
# COMPACT_ATOMS: atom_id res chain seq x y z
N MET A 1 -19.62 -138.80 0.13
CA MET A 1 -18.32 -138.84 -0.57
C MET A 1 -18.09 -137.50 -1.23
N ARG A 2 -17.20 -136.68 -0.68
CA ARG A 2 -16.78 -135.42 -1.31
C ARG A 2 -15.74 -135.75 -2.36
N GLY A 3 -16.21 -136.04 -3.58
CA GLY A 3 -15.34 -136.11 -4.75
C GLY A 3 -14.92 -134.70 -5.14
N TYR A 4 -13.66 -134.52 -5.49
CA TYR A 4 -13.20 -133.27 -6.10
C TYR A 4 -13.99 -133.03 -7.39
N ASP A 5 -14.46 -131.81 -7.57
CA ASP A 5 -15.12 -131.36 -8.79
C ASP A 5 -14.14 -131.50 -9.96
N ARG A 6 -14.49 -132.33 -10.94
CA ARG A 6 -13.61 -132.67 -12.08
C ARG A 6 -13.32 -131.44 -12.94
N ASP A 7 -14.27 -130.52 -13.06
CA ASP A 7 -14.11 -129.30 -13.84
C ASP A 7 -13.13 -128.36 -13.12
N HIS A 8 -13.26 -128.24 -11.79
CA HIS A 8 -12.33 -127.49 -10.96
C HIS A 8 -10.89 -128.04 -11.00
N VAL A 9 -10.71 -129.37 -10.98
CA VAL A 9 -9.37 -129.99 -11.10
C VAL A 9 -8.81 -129.77 -12.50
N THR A 10 -9.63 -129.90 -13.54
CA THR A 10 -9.20 -129.69 -14.93
C THR A 10 -8.76 -128.24 -15.17
N ASP A 11 -9.51 -127.27 -14.64
CA ASP A 11 -9.14 -125.85 -14.71
C ASP A 11 -7.88 -125.53 -13.88
N HIS A 12 -7.70 -126.21 -12.74
CA HIS A 12 -6.47 -126.08 -11.95
C HIS A 12 -5.25 -126.66 -12.68
N ILE A 13 -5.37 -127.83 -13.32
CA ILE A 13 -4.29 -128.42 -14.12
C ILE A 13 -3.98 -127.56 -15.35
N ARG A 14 -4.99 -126.99 -16.02
CA ARG A 14 -4.78 -126.04 -17.13
C ARG A 14 -4.06 -124.77 -16.67
N ARG A 15 -4.39 -124.25 -15.48
CA ARG A 15 -3.70 -123.11 -14.89
C ARG A 15 -2.24 -123.45 -14.58
N LEU A 16 -1.98 -124.60 -13.95
CA LEU A 16 -0.62 -125.06 -13.67
C LEU A 16 0.19 -125.29 -14.95
N ASP A 17 -0.40 -125.84 -16.01
CA ASP A 17 0.26 -126.02 -17.30
C ASP A 17 0.60 -124.66 -17.95
N ALA A 18 -0.32 -123.69 -17.88
CA ALA A 18 -0.05 -122.32 -18.34
C ALA A 18 1.04 -121.63 -17.50
N GLU A 19 1.06 -121.81 -16.18
CA GLU A 19 2.11 -121.31 -15.29
C GLU A 19 3.47 -121.96 -15.59
N LEU A 20 3.51 -123.28 -15.84
CA LEU A 20 4.75 -123.99 -16.22
C LEU A 20 5.26 -123.56 -17.59
N GLN A 21 4.38 -123.32 -18.57
CA GLN A 21 4.77 -122.79 -19.87
C GLN A 21 5.30 -121.36 -19.76
N MET A 22 4.68 -120.52 -18.92
CA MET A 22 5.18 -119.18 -18.63
C MET A 22 6.55 -119.22 -17.94
N MET A 23 6.73 -120.07 -16.91
CA MET A 23 8.02 -120.24 -16.25
C MET A 23 9.09 -120.82 -17.20
N ALA A 24 8.73 -121.73 -18.10
CA ALA A 24 9.63 -122.25 -19.11
C ALA A 24 10.04 -121.16 -20.11
N ALA A 25 9.09 -120.34 -20.57
CA ALA A 25 9.37 -119.20 -21.44
C ALA A 25 10.24 -118.13 -20.75
N ASP A 26 9.95 -117.81 -19.49
CA ASP A 26 10.77 -116.89 -18.68
C ASP A 26 12.17 -117.42 -18.45
N ARG A 27 12.31 -118.73 -18.18
CA ARG A 27 13.60 -119.40 -18.04
C ARG A 27 14.39 -119.35 -19.35
N ASP A 28 13.75 -119.65 -20.47
CA ASP A 28 14.40 -119.65 -21.78
C ASP A 28 14.81 -118.22 -22.19
N SER A 29 13.98 -117.21 -21.86
CA SER A 29 14.32 -115.79 -22.01
C SER A 29 15.50 -115.38 -21.11
N ALA A 30 15.54 -115.87 -19.88
CA ALA A 30 16.64 -115.62 -18.96
C ALA A 30 17.94 -116.28 -19.44
N HIS A 31 17.88 -117.51 -19.99
CA HIS A 31 19.02 -118.17 -20.60
C HIS A 31 19.52 -117.42 -21.83
N ALA A 32 18.64 -117.00 -22.73
CA ALA A 32 19.02 -116.20 -23.90
C ALA A 32 19.68 -114.86 -23.50
N SER A 33 19.18 -114.22 -22.44
CA SER A 33 19.77 -112.99 -21.89
C SER A 33 21.13 -113.24 -21.23
N ALA A 34 21.29 -114.38 -20.56
CA ALA A 34 22.56 -114.79 -19.96
C ALA A 34 23.62 -115.09 -21.03
N ASP A 35 23.21 -115.73 -22.13
CA ASP A 35 24.08 -116.03 -23.26
C ASP A 35 24.54 -114.74 -23.98
N ASP A 36 23.63 -113.78 -24.26
CA ASP A 36 24.00 -112.47 -24.83
C ASP A 36 24.95 -111.69 -23.91
N LEU A 37 24.69 -111.69 -22.60
CA LEU A 37 25.58 -111.03 -21.65
C LEU A 37 26.95 -111.72 -21.60
N HIS A 38 26.99 -113.04 -21.69
CA HIS A 38 28.24 -113.80 -21.75
C HIS A 38 29.04 -113.46 -23.00
N GLU A 39 28.39 -113.39 -24.17
CA GLU A 39 29.02 -112.99 -25.42
C GLU A 39 29.60 -111.56 -25.33
N ARG A 40 28.83 -110.59 -24.79
CA ARG A 40 29.31 -109.22 -24.57
C ARG A 40 30.47 -109.14 -23.59
N LEU A 41 30.46 -109.97 -22.55
CA LEU A 41 31.58 -110.05 -21.60
C LEU A 41 32.83 -110.60 -22.27
N GLU A 42 32.72 -111.67 -23.06
CA GLU A 42 33.87 -112.23 -23.79
C GLU A 42 34.40 -111.27 -24.86
N GLN A 43 33.52 -110.55 -25.55
CA GLN A 43 33.91 -109.49 -26.48
C GLN A 43 34.66 -108.36 -25.77
N THR A 44 34.13 -107.88 -24.63
CA THR A 44 34.76 -106.82 -23.84
C THR A 44 36.09 -107.29 -23.25
N ARG A 45 36.17 -108.53 -22.74
CA ARG A 45 37.41 -109.14 -22.25
C ARG A 45 38.46 -109.22 -23.36
N SER A 46 38.05 -109.63 -24.55
CA SER A 46 38.93 -109.68 -25.73
C SER A 46 39.44 -108.29 -26.11
N GLN A 47 38.58 -107.27 -26.08
CA GLN A 47 38.96 -105.87 -26.31
C GLN A 47 39.93 -105.36 -25.24
N VAL A 48 39.64 -105.60 -23.96
CA VAL A 48 40.53 -105.22 -22.85
C VAL A 48 41.89 -105.89 -22.99
N HIS A 49 41.94 -107.19 -23.30
CA HIS A 49 43.21 -107.88 -23.54
C HIS A 49 43.96 -107.33 -24.76
N SER A 50 43.25 -106.93 -25.82
CA SER A 50 43.87 -106.27 -26.96
C SER A 50 44.47 -104.91 -26.59
N LEU A 51 43.71 -104.08 -25.88
CA LEU A 51 44.15 -102.77 -25.39
C LEU A 51 45.30 -102.89 -24.39
N GLN A 52 45.28 -103.89 -23.50
CA GLN A 52 46.37 -104.18 -22.56
C GLN A 52 47.64 -104.54 -23.29
N ARG A 53 47.60 -105.44 -24.28
CA ARG A 53 48.77 -105.77 -25.10
C ARG A 53 49.30 -104.55 -25.85
N GLU A 54 48.40 -103.70 -26.34
CA GLU A 54 48.76 -102.46 -27.02
C GLU A 54 49.45 -101.48 -26.06
N VAL A 55 48.91 -101.30 -24.85
CA VAL A 55 49.50 -100.48 -23.79
C VAL A 55 50.87 -101.02 -23.35
N ASP A 56 51.00 -102.33 -23.15
CA ASP A 56 52.27 -102.96 -22.80
C ASP A 56 53.33 -102.74 -23.90
N THR A 57 52.92 -102.87 -25.16
CA THR A 57 53.76 -102.56 -26.33
C THR A 57 54.16 -101.08 -26.35
N LEU A 58 53.26 -100.19 -25.94
CA LEU A 58 53.50 -98.75 -25.84
C LEU A 58 54.29 -98.34 -24.59
N SER A 59 54.32 -99.14 -23.52
CA SER A 59 55.02 -98.82 -22.28
C SER A 59 56.52 -99.13 -22.36
N VAL A 60 56.91 -100.05 -23.24
CA VAL A 60 58.32 -100.37 -23.50
C VAL A 60 58.95 -99.30 -24.40
N PRO A 61 60.20 -98.87 -24.16
CA PRO A 61 60.89 -97.94 -25.07
C PRO A 61 60.92 -98.49 -26.50
N PRO A 62 60.55 -97.71 -27.53
CA PRO A 62 60.50 -98.22 -28.90
C PRO A 62 61.90 -98.59 -29.35
N THR A 63 62.14 -99.88 -29.55
CA THR A 63 63.42 -100.44 -30.02
C THR A 63 63.48 -100.57 -31.54
N THR A 64 62.41 -100.20 -32.25
CA THR A 64 62.28 -100.28 -33.72
C THR A 64 61.82 -98.94 -34.32
N VAL A 65 62.25 -98.66 -35.56
CA VAL A 65 61.89 -97.44 -36.31
C VAL A 65 60.38 -97.36 -36.60
N ALA A 66 59.73 -98.51 -36.84
CA ALA A 66 58.29 -98.60 -37.04
C ALA A 66 57.50 -98.22 -35.77
N GLY A 67 57.92 -98.73 -34.60
CA GLY A 67 57.29 -98.39 -33.31
C GLY A 67 57.47 -96.91 -32.91
N MET A 68 58.60 -96.29 -33.29
CA MET A 68 58.78 -94.83 -33.16
C MET A 68 57.80 -94.05 -34.05
N SER A 69 57.59 -94.49 -35.30
CA SER A 69 56.70 -93.82 -36.26
C SER A 69 55.22 -93.92 -35.87
N ASP A 70 54.79 -95.07 -35.35
CA ASP A 70 53.42 -95.28 -34.84
C ASP A 70 53.13 -94.43 -33.59
N ARG A 71 54.09 -94.31 -32.67
CA ARG A 71 53.95 -93.44 -31.50
C ARG A 71 53.88 -91.97 -31.90
N VAL A 72 54.71 -91.53 -32.84
CA VAL A 72 54.67 -90.15 -33.38
C VAL A 72 53.33 -89.86 -34.05
N SER A 73 52.81 -90.78 -34.86
CA SER A 73 51.52 -90.61 -35.53
C SER A 73 50.37 -90.48 -34.53
N ARG A 74 50.37 -91.29 -33.45
CA ARG A 74 49.38 -91.16 -32.36
C ARG A 74 49.56 -89.89 -31.53
N MET A 75 50.78 -89.46 -31.26
CA MET A 75 51.05 -88.19 -30.59
C MET A 75 50.58 -86.99 -31.42
N LEU A 76 50.78 -87.03 -32.74
CA LEU A 76 50.26 -86.02 -33.67
C LEU A 76 48.73 -86.04 -33.72
N GLN A 77 48.12 -87.22 -33.70
CA GLN A 77 46.66 -87.32 -33.68
C GLN A 77 46.07 -86.78 -32.37
N LEU A 78 46.63 -87.17 -31.21
CA LEU A 78 46.26 -86.62 -29.92
C LEU A 78 46.45 -85.10 -29.85
N ALA A 79 47.58 -84.59 -30.34
CA ALA A 79 47.84 -83.15 -30.38
C ALA A 79 46.87 -82.41 -31.34
N THR A 80 46.43 -83.06 -32.42
CA THR A 80 45.45 -82.49 -33.35
C THR A 80 44.06 -82.44 -32.71
N ASP A 81 43.67 -83.50 -32.00
CA ASP A 81 42.42 -83.58 -31.26
C ASP A 81 42.39 -82.55 -30.12
N GLU A 82 43.46 -82.44 -29.34
CA GLU A 82 43.62 -81.43 -28.29
C GLU A 82 43.62 -80.00 -28.85
N ALA A 83 44.27 -79.76 -30.00
CA ALA A 83 44.23 -78.47 -30.67
C ALA A 83 42.83 -78.14 -31.23
N ALA A 84 42.06 -79.14 -31.66
CA ALA A 84 40.69 -78.96 -32.11
C ALA A 84 39.76 -78.62 -30.94
N GLU A 85 39.90 -79.31 -29.81
CA GLU A 85 39.18 -79.03 -28.57
C GLU A 85 39.52 -77.62 -28.03
N LEU A 86 40.80 -77.26 -27.96
CA LEU A 86 41.21 -75.94 -27.51
C LEU A 86 40.64 -74.82 -28.40
N ARG A 87 40.60 -75.03 -29.72
CA ARG A 87 39.97 -74.08 -30.65
C ARG A 87 38.46 -74.02 -30.50
N ALA A 88 37.79 -75.13 -30.18
CA ALA A 88 36.36 -75.14 -29.90
C ALA A 88 36.06 -74.35 -28.62
N ASN A 89 36.75 -74.67 -27.53
CA ASN A 89 36.60 -74.00 -26.25
C ASN A 89 36.88 -72.49 -26.35
N ALA A 90 37.95 -72.09 -27.04
CA ALA A 90 38.27 -70.67 -27.24
C ALA A 90 37.20 -69.93 -28.05
N ARG A 91 36.54 -70.59 -29.01
CA ARG A 91 35.44 -70.00 -29.78
C ARG A 91 34.19 -69.84 -28.92
N ASP A 92 33.88 -70.83 -28.09
CA ASP A 92 32.72 -70.81 -27.21
C ASP A 92 32.88 -69.72 -26.13
N GLU A 93 34.04 -69.65 -25.49
CA GLU A 93 34.37 -68.59 -24.51
C GLU A 93 34.34 -67.20 -25.14
N SER A 94 34.85 -67.06 -26.37
CA SER A 94 34.78 -65.79 -27.11
C SER A 94 33.33 -65.42 -27.45
N ALA A 95 32.51 -66.39 -27.85
CA ALA A 95 31.11 -66.16 -28.16
C ALA A 95 30.30 -65.76 -26.92
N GLU A 96 30.55 -66.42 -25.78
CA GLU A 96 29.97 -66.07 -24.49
C GLU A 96 30.38 -64.65 -24.07
N THR A 97 31.67 -64.34 -24.11
CA THR A 97 32.20 -63.01 -23.77
C THR A 97 31.58 -61.92 -24.64
N LEU A 98 31.47 -62.16 -25.95
CA LEU A 98 30.82 -61.22 -26.88
C LEU A 98 29.31 -61.09 -26.59
N SER A 99 28.64 -62.17 -26.22
CA SER A 99 27.22 -62.14 -25.85
C SER A 99 27.00 -61.29 -24.61
N VAL A 100 27.78 -61.52 -23.54
CA VAL A 100 27.73 -60.74 -22.30
C VAL A 100 28.07 -59.27 -22.56
N ALA A 101 29.13 -59.00 -23.32
CA ALA A 101 29.51 -57.62 -23.65
C ALA A 101 28.40 -56.88 -24.44
N ARG A 102 27.71 -57.57 -25.36
CA ARG A 102 26.58 -57.00 -26.10
C ARG A 102 25.38 -56.75 -25.19
N GLN A 103 25.08 -57.66 -24.28
CA GLN A 103 23.98 -57.49 -23.32
C GLN A 103 24.24 -56.32 -22.40
N ASN A 104 25.45 -56.22 -21.83
CA ASN A 104 25.84 -55.11 -20.97
C ASN A 104 25.80 -53.77 -21.72
N ALA A 105 26.34 -53.72 -22.94
CA ALA A 105 26.30 -52.51 -23.76
C ALA A 105 24.86 -52.10 -24.11
N GLN A 106 23.96 -53.06 -24.32
CA GLN A 106 22.55 -52.76 -24.56
C GLN A 106 21.87 -52.22 -23.29
N GLN A 107 22.12 -52.86 -22.14
CA GLN A 107 21.59 -52.41 -20.86
C GLN A 107 22.07 -51.00 -20.50
N GLU A 108 23.36 -50.70 -20.67
CA GLU A 108 23.91 -49.36 -20.45
C GLU A 108 23.27 -48.30 -21.36
N ARG A 109 22.97 -48.65 -22.62
CA ARG A 109 22.28 -47.75 -23.55
C ARG A 109 20.85 -47.49 -23.11
N ASP A 110 20.13 -48.53 -22.69
CA ASP A 110 18.75 -48.42 -22.24
C ASP A 110 18.66 -47.61 -20.93
N ASP A 111 19.59 -47.84 -20.00
CA ASP A 111 19.69 -47.07 -18.75
C ASP A 111 20.05 -45.60 -19.02
N ALA A 112 20.99 -45.33 -19.93
CA ALA A 112 21.35 -43.97 -20.32
C ALA A 112 20.18 -43.24 -21.00
N ALA A 113 19.44 -43.92 -21.88
CA ALA A 113 18.26 -43.37 -22.53
C ALA A 113 17.15 -43.06 -21.50
N ALA A 114 16.89 -43.97 -20.56
CA ALA A 114 15.91 -43.75 -19.49
C ALA A 114 16.31 -42.58 -18.58
N ALA A 115 17.59 -42.46 -18.22
CA ALA A 115 18.09 -41.34 -17.43
C ALA A 115 17.98 -40.00 -18.18
N ALA A 116 18.26 -39.99 -19.49
CA ALA A 116 18.12 -38.81 -20.33
C ALA A 116 16.66 -38.33 -20.42
N GLU A 117 15.70 -39.24 -20.66
CA GLU A 117 14.28 -38.87 -20.70
C GLU A 117 13.79 -38.37 -19.34
N ARG A 118 14.13 -39.03 -18.22
CA ARG A 118 13.79 -38.53 -16.88
C ARG A 118 14.35 -37.13 -16.61
N THR A 119 15.59 -36.87 -17.04
CA THR A 119 16.22 -35.55 -16.86
C THR A 119 15.48 -34.49 -17.66
N LYS A 120 15.05 -34.83 -18.87
CA LYS A 120 14.28 -33.94 -19.75
C LYS A 120 12.88 -33.67 -19.20
N GLU A 121 12.18 -34.70 -18.72
CA GLU A 121 10.87 -34.56 -18.07
C GLU A 121 10.95 -33.65 -16.85
N LEU A 122 11.90 -33.90 -15.93
CA LEU A 122 12.12 -33.04 -14.77
C LEU A 122 12.47 -31.61 -15.16
N ALA A 123 13.32 -31.42 -16.18
CA ALA A 123 13.66 -30.09 -16.67
C ALA A 123 12.44 -29.36 -17.26
N GLN A 124 11.55 -30.07 -17.95
CA GLN A 124 10.30 -29.52 -18.48
C GLN A 124 9.35 -29.14 -17.35
N GLU A 125 9.11 -30.03 -16.38
CA GLU A 125 8.27 -29.73 -15.21
C GLU A 125 8.78 -28.51 -14.42
N HIS A 126 10.10 -28.42 -14.22
CA HIS A 126 10.71 -27.26 -13.58
C HIS A 126 10.54 -25.98 -14.41
N ALA A 127 10.71 -26.06 -15.73
CA ALA A 127 10.49 -24.91 -16.61
C ALA A 127 9.04 -24.44 -16.57
N ASP A 128 8.08 -25.36 -16.66
CA ASP A 128 6.64 -25.04 -16.62
C ASP A 128 6.23 -24.45 -15.27
N SER A 129 6.77 -24.98 -14.17
CA SER A 129 6.57 -24.42 -12.83
C SER A 129 7.15 -23.01 -12.72
N LEU A 130 8.35 -22.77 -13.25
CA LEU A 130 8.98 -21.44 -13.23
C LEU A 130 8.19 -20.42 -14.06
N ILE A 131 7.69 -20.82 -15.23
CA ILE A 131 6.85 -19.98 -16.10
C ILE A 131 5.57 -19.64 -15.35
N THR A 132 4.86 -20.63 -14.81
CA THR A 132 3.61 -20.43 -14.07
C THR A 132 3.81 -19.50 -12.87
N ASP A 133 4.89 -19.66 -12.12
CA ASP A 133 5.21 -18.79 -10.99
C ASP A 133 5.59 -17.37 -11.43
N ALA A 134 6.31 -17.23 -12.54
CA ALA A 134 6.65 -15.92 -13.10
C ALA A 134 5.40 -15.19 -13.60
N GLU A 135 4.49 -15.88 -14.28
CA GLU A 135 3.20 -15.34 -14.72
C GLU A 135 2.34 -14.90 -13.54
N ARG A 136 2.27 -15.71 -12.47
CA ARG A 136 1.55 -15.34 -11.24
C ARG A 136 2.13 -14.07 -10.62
N ARG A 137 3.46 -13.99 -10.47
CA ARG A 137 4.13 -12.80 -9.91
C ARG A 137 3.91 -11.57 -10.79
N ALA A 138 3.95 -11.71 -12.11
CA ALA A 138 3.69 -10.62 -13.04
C ALA A 138 2.25 -10.11 -12.88
N ALA A 139 1.26 -11.01 -12.82
CA ALA A 139 -0.14 -10.65 -12.58
C ALA A 139 -0.35 -9.95 -11.22
N ASP A 140 0.32 -10.42 -10.16
CA ASP A 140 0.25 -9.78 -8.84
C ASP A 140 0.85 -8.36 -8.86
N ILE A 141 1.99 -8.17 -9.53
CA ILE A 141 2.63 -6.86 -9.68
C ILE A 141 1.75 -5.91 -10.49
N ASP A 142 1.15 -6.39 -11.59
CA ASP A 142 0.26 -5.58 -12.43
C ASP A 142 -1.01 -5.18 -11.66
N ALA A 143 -1.60 -6.11 -10.91
CA ALA A 143 -2.76 -5.84 -10.06
C ALA A 143 -2.45 -4.81 -8.96
N GLU A 144 -1.28 -4.91 -8.34
CA GLU A 144 -0.79 -3.95 -7.35
C GLU A 144 -0.54 -2.57 -7.97
N ALA A 145 0.13 -2.52 -9.13
CA ALA A 145 0.37 -1.28 -9.86
C ALA A 145 -0.95 -0.60 -10.27
N ASP A 146 -1.95 -1.37 -10.69
CA ASP A 146 -3.29 -0.88 -10.98
C ASP A 146 -4.04 -0.37 -9.75
N ARG A 147 -3.84 -1.00 -8.59
CA ARG A 147 -4.38 -0.50 -7.32
C ARG A 147 -3.75 0.84 -6.96
N ILE A 148 -2.41 0.91 -6.96
CA ILE A 148 -1.66 2.14 -6.65
C ILE A 148 -2.04 3.26 -7.62
N ARG A 149 -2.15 2.98 -8.93
CA ARG A 149 -2.57 3.98 -9.92
C ARG A 149 -3.96 4.52 -9.64
N ARG A 150 -4.92 3.65 -9.29
CA ARG A 150 -6.29 4.07 -8.94
C ARG A 150 -6.34 4.89 -7.67
N GLU A 151 -5.62 4.48 -6.63
CA GLU A 151 -5.53 5.20 -5.36
C GLU A 151 -4.87 6.57 -5.55
N ALA A 152 -3.77 6.64 -6.31
CA ALA A 152 -3.10 7.90 -6.64
C ALA A 152 -4.01 8.82 -7.45
N GLY A 153 -4.73 8.29 -8.45
CA GLY A 153 -5.71 9.06 -9.22
C GLY A 153 -6.82 9.64 -8.34
N ALA A 154 -7.42 8.80 -7.47
CA ALA A 154 -8.46 9.26 -6.56
C ALA A 154 -7.95 10.32 -5.55
N ALA A 155 -6.72 10.17 -5.07
CA ALA A 155 -6.09 11.15 -4.17
C ALA A 155 -5.82 12.49 -4.89
N LEU A 156 -5.39 12.46 -6.15
CA LEU A 156 -5.21 13.66 -6.97
C LEU A 156 -6.54 14.36 -7.23
N ASP A 157 -7.58 13.62 -7.61
CA ASP A 157 -8.92 14.18 -7.84
C ASP A 157 -9.47 14.84 -6.56
N ASP A 158 -9.29 14.19 -5.40
CA ASP A 158 -9.71 14.74 -4.11
C ASP A 158 -8.92 16.01 -3.74
N ALA A 159 -7.60 16.01 -3.94
CA ALA A 159 -6.77 17.18 -3.72
C ALA A 159 -7.16 18.35 -4.64
N GLN A 160 -7.47 18.08 -5.91
CA GLN A 160 -7.95 19.08 -6.86
C GLN A 160 -9.30 19.66 -6.44
N ARG A 161 -10.26 18.83 -6.01
CA ARG A 161 -11.55 19.33 -5.50
C ARG A 161 -11.35 20.25 -4.30
N ARG A 162 -10.57 19.82 -3.30
CA ARG A 162 -10.29 20.63 -2.11
C ARG A 162 -9.58 21.95 -2.45
N ALA A 163 -8.63 21.92 -3.38
CA ALA A 163 -7.96 23.12 -3.84
C ALA A 163 -8.96 24.09 -4.50
N GLN A 164 -9.86 23.58 -5.35
CA GLN A 164 -10.90 24.38 -5.99
C GLN A 164 -11.87 24.97 -4.95
N GLU A 165 -12.32 24.17 -3.98
CA GLU A 165 -13.18 24.64 -2.88
C GLU A 165 -12.52 25.77 -2.08
N ILE A 166 -11.22 25.67 -1.81
CA ILE A 166 -10.46 26.72 -1.11
C ILE A 166 -10.38 27.99 -1.97
N ILE A 167 -10.12 27.86 -3.27
CA ILE A 167 -10.07 28.99 -4.21
C ILE A 167 -11.44 29.68 -4.25
N ASP A 168 -12.52 28.93 -4.47
CA ASP A 168 -13.89 29.46 -4.55
C ASP A 168 -14.28 30.17 -3.24
N ALA A 169 -13.95 29.58 -2.09
CA ALA A 169 -14.18 30.19 -0.78
C ALA A 169 -13.39 31.49 -0.59
N ALA A 170 -12.11 31.50 -0.98
CA ALA A 170 -11.26 32.69 -0.91
C ALA A 170 -11.75 33.80 -1.85
N GLU A 171 -12.21 33.45 -3.06
CA GLU A 171 -12.79 34.41 -4.01
C GLU A 171 -14.10 35.01 -3.48
N ALA A 172 -14.99 34.19 -2.93
CA ALA A 172 -16.24 34.64 -2.34
C ALA A 172 -15.99 35.58 -1.15
N GLU A 173 -15.04 35.24 -0.28
CA GLU A 173 -14.68 36.09 0.86
C GLU A 173 -14.01 37.38 0.39
N GLY A 174 -13.12 37.32 -0.59
CA GLY A 174 -12.52 38.51 -1.21
C GLY A 174 -13.57 39.43 -1.83
N ALA A 175 -14.61 38.88 -2.46
CA ALA A 175 -15.73 39.66 -3.00
C ALA A 175 -16.55 40.33 -1.88
N ARG A 176 -16.83 39.60 -0.78
CA ARG A 176 -17.51 40.17 0.40
C ARG A 176 -16.72 41.31 1.02
N LEU A 177 -15.42 41.13 1.25
CA LEU A 177 -14.56 42.16 1.83
C LEU A 177 -14.49 43.40 0.94
N ARG A 178 -14.36 43.24 -0.39
CA ARG A 178 -14.40 44.37 -1.32
C ARG A 178 -15.74 45.09 -1.29
N GLY A 179 -16.85 44.35 -1.27
CA GLY A 179 -18.20 44.92 -1.16
C GLY A 179 -18.40 45.72 0.14
N ALA A 180 -17.95 45.18 1.27
CA ALA A 180 -18.00 45.84 2.58
C ALA A 180 -17.11 47.09 2.63
N ALA A 181 -15.87 47.00 2.13
CA ALA A 181 -14.97 48.15 2.06
C ALA A 181 -15.56 49.26 1.16
N HIS A 182 -16.17 48.89 0.03
CA HIS A 182 -16.83 49.81 -0.87
C HIS A 182 -18.02 50.52 -0.21
N SER A 183 -18.89 49.79 0.48
CA SER A 183 -20.04 50.39 1.17
C SER A 183 -19.61 51.33 2.31
N VAL A 184 -18.59 50.95 3.09
CA VAL A 184 -17.99 51.81 4.12
C VAL A 184 -17.42 53.09 3.49
N ALA A 185 -16.70 52.98 2.38
CA ALA A 185 -16.16 54.14 1.66
C ALA A 185 -17.27 55.05 1.13
N MET A 186 -18.32 54.48 0.53
CA MET A 186 -19.48 55.23 0.03
C MET A 186 -20.25 55.93 1.15
N ASN A 187 -20.47 55.25 2.28
CA ASN A 187 -21.12 55.85 3.44
C ASN A 187 -20.29 57.00 4.04
N ARG A 188 -18.96 56.84 4.12
CA ARG A 188 -18.06 57.92 4.55
C ARG A 188 -18.09 59.11 3.60
N LEU A 189 -18.10 58.85 2.29
CA LEU A 189 -18.20 59.91 1.27
C LEU A 189 -19.54 60.65 1.34
N ALA A 190 -20.64 59.92 1.48
CA ALA A 190 -21.98 60.49 1.64
C ALA A 190 -22.05 61.39 2.88
N ARG A 191 -21.63 60.89 4.04
CA ARG A 191 -21.55 61.68 5.28
C ARG A 191 -20.65 62.91 5.14
N SER A 192 -19.51 62.78 4.46
CA SER A 192 -18.63 63.93 4.20
C SER A 192 -19.29 64.99 3.34
N ARG A 193 -20.11 64.60 2.35
CA ARG A 193 -20.86 65.54 1.51
C ARG A 193 -21.99 66.21 2.28
N GLU A 194 -22.71 65.46 3.11
CA GLU A 194 -23.74 66.01 4.00
C GLU A 194 -23.14 67.05 4.97
N LEU A 195 -22.01 66.72 5.62
CA LEU A 195 -21.30 67.66 6.50
C LEU A 195 -20.80 68.89 5.74
N ALA A 196 -20.29 68.73 4.52
CA ALA A 196 -19.86 69.85 3.69
C ALA A 196 -21.05 70.74 3.28
N GLY A 197 -22.20 70.15 2.95
CA GLY A 197 -23.45 70.86 2.68
C GLY A 197 -23.93 71.65 3.90
N ALA A 198 -24.01 70.99 5.06
CA ALA A 198 -24.38 71.64 6.31
C ALA A 198 -23.43 72.78 6.71
N ALA A 199 -22.12 72.61 6.50
CA ALA A 199 -21.14 73.66 6.73
C ALA A 199 -21.31 74.84 5.76
N HIS A 200 -21.64 74.58 4.50
CA HIS A 200 -21.93 75.62 3.50
C HIS A 200 -23.22 76.38 3.84
N ASP A 201 -24.27 75.67 4.22
CA ASP A 201 -25.55 76.27 4.63
C ASP A 201 -25.37 77.12 5.91
N ALA A 202 -24.64 76.61 6.90
CA ALA A 202 -24.31 77.36 8.11
C ALA A 202 -23.49 78.62 7.78
N HIS A 203 -22.54 78.53 6.83
CA HIS A 203 -21.80 79.69 6.34
C HIS A 203 -22.74 80.72 5.69
N GLY A 204 -23.68 80.29 4.84
CA GLY A 204 -24.71 81.15 4.26
C GLY A 204 -25.56 81.83 5.32
N GLN A 205 -26.05 81.08 6.32
CA GLN A 205 -26.81 81.63 7.44
C GLN A 205 -26.03 82.68 8.23
N ILE A 206 -24.73 82.45 8.49
CA ILE A 206 -23.88 83.44 9.16
C ILE A 206 -23.75 84.71 8.33
N LEU A 207 -23.55 84.58 7.00
CA LEU A 207 -23.48 85.74 6.11
C LEU A 207 -24.80 86.52 6.09
N ASP A 208 -25.94 85.84 6.08
CA ASP A 208 -27.27 86.46 6.17
C ASP A 208 -27.47 87.16 7.52
N HIS A 209 -27.07 86.53 8.63
CA HIS A 209 -27.11 87.15 9.97
C HIS A 209 -26.23 88.39 10.05
N LEU A 210 -25.02 88.35 9.46
CA LEU A 210 -24.14 89.52 9.39
C LEU A 210 -24.73 90.62 8.49
N GLY A 211 -25.41 90.25 7.41
CA GLY A 211 -26.15 91.17 6.54
C GLY A 211 -27.30 91.86 7.29
N ALA A 212 -28.10 91.09 8.03
CA ALA A 212 -29.17 91.60 8.87
C ALA A 212 -28.64 92.49 10.00
N LEU A 213 -27.56 92.11 10.69
CA LEU A 213 -26.90 92.94 11.68
C LEU A 213 -26.37 94.25 11.08
N ARG A 214 -25.78 94.20 9.88
CA ARG A 214 -25.35 95.41 9.15
C ARG A 214 -26.54 96.32 8.86
N GLN A 215 -27.67 95.77 8.42
CA GLN A 215 -28.89 96.52 8.17
C GLN A 215 -29.47 97.13 9.46
N HIS A 216 -29.52 96.36 10.56
CA HIS A 216 -29.95 96.88 11.86
C HIS A 216 -29.05 98.02 12.35
N LEU A 217 -27.72 97.90 12.15
CA LEU A 217 -26.78 98.98 12.46
C LEU A 217 -26.95 100.20 11.54
N SER A 218 -27.38 100.02 10.29
CA SER A 218 -27.68 101.15 9.38
C SER A 218 -29.01 101.82 9.69
N ASP A 219 -29.98 101.09 10.23
CA ASP A 219 -31.32 101.59 10.58
C ASP A 219 -31.35 102.21 12.00
N LEU A 220 -30.38 101.86 12.85
CA LEU A 220 -30.19 102.37 14.21
C LEU A 220 -30.17 103.92 14.32
N PRO A 221 -29.51 104.68 13.41
CA PRO A 221 -29.55 106.13 13.42
C PRO A 221 -30.96 106.69 13.18
N ASP A 222 -31.74 106.06 12.30
CA ASP A 222 -33.12 106.45 12.02
C ASP A 222 -34.05 106.08 13.19
N ALA A 223 -33.80 104.93 13.83
CA ALA A 223 -34.55 104.51 15.02
C ALA A 223 -34.22 105.32 16.28
N LEU A 224 -32.99 105.85 16.39
CA LEU A 224 -32.56 106.78 17.45
C LEU A 224 -32.78 108.25 17.09
N ALA A 225 -33.26 108.55 15.89
CA ALA A 225 -33.64 109.90 15.54
C ALA A 225 -34.83 110.29 16.40
N LEU A 226 -34.65 111.31 17.27
CA LEU A 226 -35.70 111.87 18.11
C LEU A 226 -36.99 112.02 17.31
N SER A 227 -38.09 111.45 17.81
CA SER A 227 -39.41 111.61 17.21
C SER A 227 -39.82 113.10 17.24
N GLY A 228 -40.79 113.50 16.40
CA GLY A 228 -41.24 114.89 16.33
C GLY A 228 -41.61 115.45 17.71
N ASP A 229 -42.31 114.65 18.50
CA ASP A 229 -42.75 115.00 19.86
C ASP A 229 -41.57 115.07 20.86
N GLU A 230 -40.52 114.25 20.69
CA GLU A 230 -39.31 114.29 21.54
C GLU A 230 -38.38 115.46 21.19
N ARG A 231 -38.32 115.86 19.92
CA ARG A 231 -37.59 117.08 19.51
C ARG A 231 -38.23 118.33 20.10
N ASP A 232 -39.55 118.37 20.16
CA ASP A 232 -40.31 119.46 20.75
C ASP A 232 -40.08 119.52 22.27
N LEU A 233 -39.96 118.39 22.96
CA LEU A 233 -39.68 118.30 24.41
C LEU A 233 -38.24 118.66 24.80
N VAL A 234 -37.24 118.39 23.94
CA VAL A 234 -35.84 118.76 24.20
C VAL A 234 -35.57 120.25 23.95
N ALA A 235 -36.46 120.94 23.23
CA ALA A 235 -36.33 122.34 22.87
C ALA A 235 -37.02 123.33 23.84
N ILE A 236 -37.63 122.84 24.93
CA ILE A 236 -38.44 123.64 25.88
C ILE A 236 -37.55 124.37 26.92
N ASP A 237 -37.86 125.63 27.18
CA ASP A 237 -37.26 126.52 28.19
C ASP A 237 -38.00 126.39 29.55
N GLU A 238 -37.32 126.63 30.67
CA GLU A 238 -37.83 126.53 32.06
C GLU A 238 -39.16 127.31 32.30
N SER A 239 -39.42 128.35 31.50
CA SER A 239 -40.66 129.12 31.49
C SER A 239 -41.83 128.43 30.78
N GLU A 240 -41.55 127.60 29.77
CA GLU A 240 -42.52 126.83 29.00
C GLU A 240 -42.89 125.50 29.71
N ASP A 241 -41.98 124.97 30.55
CA ASP A 241 -42.23 123.83 31.45
C ASP A 241 -43.35 124.10 32.46
N LEU A 242 -43.42 125.32 32.98
CA LEU A 242 -44.49 125.76 33.90
C LEU A 242 -45.86 125.83 33.20
N ASP A 243 -45.89 126.17 31.92
CA ASP A 243 -47.13 126.20 31.12
C ASP A 243 -47.63 124.79 30.79
N LEU A 244 -46.73 123.84 30.54
CA LEU A 244 -47.05 122.42 30.38
C LEU A 244 -47.63 121.82 31.66
N LEU A 245 -46.99 122.06 32.81
CA LEU A 245 -47.45 121.56 34.11
C LEU A 245 -48.78 122.18 34.55
N ASN A 246 -49.00 123.46 34.28
CA ASN A 246 -50.24 124.16 34.65
C ASN A 246 -51.38 124.00 33.62
N ARG A 247 -51.16 123.29 32.50
CA ARG A 247 -52.15 123.09 31.42
C ARG A 247 -53.43 122.39 31.88
N THR A 248 -53.35 121.52 32.90
CA THR A 248 -54.49 120.76 33.42
C THR A 248 -54.83 121.07 34.88
N LEU A 249 -54.21 122.10 35.48
CA LEU A 249 -54.38 122.48 36.89
C LEU A 249 -55.18 123.79 37.00
N SER A 250 -56.17 123.85 37.90
CA SER A 250 -57.03 125.03 38.12
C SER A 250 -57.13 125.37 39.61
N GLY A 251 -57.06 126.66 39.93
CA GLY A 251 -57.21 127.16 41.30
C GLY A 251 -55.91 127.17 42.11
N ARG A 252 -56.00 126.83 43.41
CA ARG A 252 -54.91 126.96 44.39
C ARG A 252 -53.72 125.99 44.16
N ASP A 253 -53.88 125.08 43.22
CA ASP A 253 -52.92 124.02 42.87
C ASP A 253 -52.05 124.38 41.65
N ARG A 254 -52.06 125.64 41.21
CA ARG A 254 -51.15 126.15 40.17
C ARG A 254 -49.74 126.36 40.73
N PHE A 255 -48.74 125.86 40.00
CA PHE A 255 -47.34 126.12 40.30
C PHE A 255 -46.99 127.56 39.89
N THR A 256 -46.39 128.32 40.81
CA THR A 256 -45.95 129.70 40.58
C THR A 256 -44.43 129.78 40.70
N SER A 257 -43.80 130.58 39.84
CA SER A 257 -42.35 130.69 39.64
C SER A 257 -41.63 131.46 40.78
N GLY A 258 -41.94 131.14 42.05
CA GLY A 258 -41.52 131.94 43.21
C GLY A 258 -40.96 131.19 44.42
N ASP A 259 -40.90 129.87 44.44
CA ASP A 259 -40.25 129.12 45.53
C ASP A 259 -38.83 128.69 45.13
N GLN A 260 -37.85 129.41 45.67
CA GLN A 260 -36.43 129.05 45.68
C GLN A 260 -36.10 128.17 46.90
N PRO A 261 -34.97 127.43 46.86
CA PRO A 261 -34.93 125.99 47.08
C PRO A 261 -34.59 125.57 48.52
N TYR A 262 -35.11 124.40 48.92
CA TYR A 262 -34.53 123.64 50.04
C TYR A 262 -33.30 122.88 49.55
N ALA A 263 -32.13 123.35 49.99
CA ALA A 263 -30.85 122.65 49.91
C ALA A 263 -30.57 121.90 51.22
N ASP A 264 -30.27 120.59 51.16
CA ASP A 264 -29.09 119.95 51.77
C ASP A 264 -29.00 118.43 51.44
N THR A 265 -28.15 118.07 50.46
CA THR A 265 -26.97 117.15 50.55
C THR A 265 -27.11 115.68 51.06
N PRO A 266 -26.25 114.69 50.67
CA PRO A 266 -25.47 114.44 49.44
C PRO A 266 -25.68 113.04 48.79
N ALA A 267 -25.01 112.86 47.65
CA ALA A 267 -24.78 111.64 46.88
C ALA A 267 -24.18 110.44 47.66
N THR A 268 -24.60 109.23 47.29
CA THR A 268 -23.77 108.09 46.79
C THR A 268 -24.53 106.78 46.99
N GLN A 269 -24.62 105.95 45.96
CA GLN A 269 -24.06 104.60 45.96
C GLN A 269 -24.31 103.89 44.62
N SER A 270 -23.19 103.63 43.95
CA SER A 270 -23.02 102.52 43.03
C SER A 270 -23.24 101.23 43.80
N THR A 271 -24.20 100.42 43.37
CA THR A 271 -24.27 99.00 43.73
C THR A 271 -23.89 98.19 42.51
N ASP A 272 -22.61 97.88 42.47
CA ASP A 272 -22.06 96.69 41.82
C ASP A 272 -22.66 95.47 42.53
N VAL A 273 -23.31 94.56 41.78
CA VAL A 273 -23.58 93.19 42.24
C VAL A 273 -23.28 92.24 41.08
N LEU A 274 -21.99 92.06 40.82
CA LEU A 274 -21.47 90.75 40.47
C LEU A 274 -21.37 89.97 41.78
N ASP A 275 -22.33 89.08 42.01
CA ASP A 275 -22.23 88.08 43.06
C ASP A 275 -22.45 86.69 42.47
N ALA A 276 -21.72 85.76 43.07
CA ALA A 276 -21.28 84.48 42.54
C ALA A 276 -22.40 83.57 41.99
N VAL A 277 -22.16 83.00 40.82
CA VAL A 277 -22.70 81.67 40.50
C VAL A 277 -21.59 80.69 40.82
N ASP A 278 -21.73 80.11 42.01
CA ASP A 278 -20.93 79.03 42.57
C ASP A 278 -20.92 77.79 41.67
N ASP A 279 -19.80 77.08 41.79
CA ASP A 279 -19.44 75.81 41.19
C ASP A 279 -20.55 74.75 41.14
N GLU A 280 -20.88 74.27 39.94
CA GLU A 280 -21.35 72.89 39.77
C GLU A 280 -20.88 72.33 38.42
N TYR A 281 -19.61 71.90 38.37
CA TYR A 281 -19.16 70.87 37.45
C TYR A 281 -18.85 69.60 38.25
N SER A 282 -19.86 68.72 38.33
CA SER A 282 -19.68 67.32 38.69
C SER A 282 -18.77 66.67 37.64
N ILE A 283 -17.54 66.34 38.03
CA ILE A 283 -16.68 65.40 37.32
C ILE A 283 -16.72 64.11 38.14
N ASP A 284 -17.58 63.18 37.76
CA ASP A 284 -17.43 61.76 38.03
C ASP A 284 -18.06 60.94 36.89
N ASP A 285 -17.51 59.75 36.65
CA ASP A 285 -17.82 58.75 35.61
C ASP A 285 -17.09 58.85 34.26
N TYR A 286 -15.75 58.75 34.34
CA TYR A 286 -14.98 57.95 33.37
C TYR A 286 -14.63 56.60 33.99
N ASP A 287 -15.59 55.68 33.96
CA ASP A 287 -15.32 54.25 34.09
C ASP A 287 -15.36 53.61 32.69
N LYS A 288 -14.20 53.15 32.21
CA LYS A 288 -14.12 52.13 31.17
C LYS A 288 -12.77 51.44 31.21
N ASP A 289 -12.75 50.38 32.01
CA ASP A 289 -12.11 49.11 31.69
C ASP A 289 -12.01 48.85 30.18
N ARG A 290 -10.78 48.78 29.68
CA ARG A 290 -10.28 47.75 28.72
C ARG A 290 -8.84 48.04 28.34
N TYR A 291 -7.92 47.71 29.23
CA TYR A 291 -6.62 47.16 28.83
C TYR A 291 -6.09 46.30 29.98
N GLY A 292 -6.55 45.05 30.01
CA GLY A 292 -5.96 43.98 30.81
C GLY A 292 -4.99 43.15 29.95
N PRO A 293 -3.95 42.57 30.55
CA PRO A 293 -2.74 42.11 29.88
C PRO A 293 -2.91 40.74 29.19
N SER A 294 -2.14 40.53 28.13
CA SER A 294 -1.92 39.24 27.49
C SER A 294 -1.45 38.19 28.51
N ARG A 295 -2.30 37.20 28.78
CA ARG A 295 -1.88 35.93 29.38
C ARG A 295 -1.20 35.09 28.29
N LEU A 296 0.10 34.86 28.45
CA LEU A 296 0.80 33.71 27.89
C LEU A 296 0.50 32.54 28.82
N ASP A 297 -0.52 31.75 28.49
CA ASP A 297 -0.68 30.41 29.06
C ASP A 297 0.10 29.44 28.17
N GLU A 298 1.36 29.20 28.54
CA GLU A 298 2.04 27.94 28.24
C GLU A 298 1.37 26.85 29.08
N ASN A 299 0.54 26.02 28.46
CA ASN A 299 0.24 24.70 28.99
C ASN A 299 0.42 23.66 27.89
N SER A 300 1.64 23.13 27.82
CA SER A 300 1.95 21.82 27.28
C SER A 300 2.62 21.04 28.41
N SER A 301 1.80 20.34 29.19
CA SER A 301 2.21 19.23 30.05
C SER A 301 1.54 17.97 29.53
N GLY A 302 2.29 16.88 29.30
CA GLY A 302 1.68 15.60 28.94
C GLY A 302 2.56 14.59 28.20
N ALA A 303 3.52 14.03 28.93
CA ALA A 303 4.25 12.79 28.74
C ALA A 303 3.71 11.71 27.75
N SER A 304 4.61 11.21 26.89
CA SER A 304 4.96 9.78 26.68
C SER A 304 6.22 9.76 25.79
N GLY A 305 7.32 9.05 26.02
CA GLY A 305 7.47 7.74 26.63
C GLY A 305 7.47 6.67 25.55
N HIS A 306 8.51 6.56 24.70
CA HIS A 306 8.90 5.28 24.09
C HIS A 306 10.34 5.26 23.55
N ALA A 307 10.99 4.14 23.84
CA ALA A 307 12.34 3.77 23.48
C ALA A 307 12.45 3.34 22.01
N SER A 308 13.64 3.55 21.43
CA SER A 308 14.15 2.90 20.21
C SER A 308 15.68 3.12 20.25
N GLY A 309 16.58 2.13 20.39
CA GLY A 309 16.46 0.69 20.18
C GLY A 309 16.71 0.33 18.71
N GLY A 310 17.93 -0.05 18.35
CA GLY A 310 18.24 -0.78 17.10
C GLY A 310 19.07 0.02 16.09
N HIS A 311 20.34 -0.34 15.87
CA HIS A 311 20.82 -1.25 14.80
C HIS A 311 21.09 -0.49 13.48
N SER A 312 22.36 -0.30 13.11
CA SER A 312 23.19 -1.26 12.38
C SER A 312 22.81 -1.32 10.89
N THR A 313 23.63 -0.69 10.05
CA THR A 313 23.80 -1.11 8.65
C THR A 313 25.29 -1.11 8.34
N ALA A 314 25.88 -2.29 8.44
CA ALA A 314 27.02 -2.67 7.63
C ALA A 314 26.55 -2.75 6.17
N SER A 315 27.28 -2.11 5.25
CA SER A 315 27.27 -2.48 3.85
C SER A 315 28.46 -3.39 3.59
N ALA A 316 28.14 -4.63 3.21
CA ALA A 316 28.98 -5.47 2.39
C ALA A 316 28.88 -5.03 0.92
#